data_AF-A0A7S3FFE2-F1
#
_entry.id   AF-A0A7S3FFE2-F1
#
_cell.length_a   1.000
_cell.length_b   1.000
_cell.length_c   1.000
_cell.angle_alpha   90.00
_cell.angle_beta   90.00
_cell.angle_gamma   90.00
#
_symmetry.space_group_name_H-M   'P 1'
#
loop_
_entity.id
_entity.type
_entity.pdbx_description
1 polymer ?
#
loop_
_entity_poly.entity_id
_entity_poly.type
_entity_poly.pdbx_seq_one_letter_code
_entity_poly.pdbx_strand_id
1 'polypeptide(L)'
;YQLHLVRTEAAASRVPASLTLLSLFGWSLGGVFVAAWDESPLGPYAEVALMCGLAISRDGMFGAWPQPLLVTRREAVVAGREIFGHDPILADIDFINDGPADELTFTCDADARARVQVPEALLPSPSPDTADM
;
A
#
# COMPACT_ATOMS: atom_id res chain seq x y z
N TYR A 1 0.25 -8.61 4.27
CA TYR A 1 -1.08 -8.00 4.50
C TYR A 1 -1.38 -8.02 5.99
N GLN A 2 -1.78 -6.88 6.55
CA GLN A 2 -2.33 -6.79 7.90
C GLN A 2 -3.76 -6.24 7.80
N LEU A 3 -4.75 -7.10 8.03
CA LEU A 3 -6.16 -6.74 7.89
C LEU A 3 -6.70 -6.15 9.20
N HIS A 4 -7.57 -5.15 9.08
CA HIS A 4 -8.29 -4.59 10.22
C HIS A 4 -9.65 -4.03 9.81
N LEU A 5 -10.52 -3.80 10.79
CA LEU A 5 -11.81 -3.16 10.53
C LEU A 5 -11.64 -1.65 10.40
N VAL A 6 -12.25 -1.10 9.36
CA VAL A 6 -12.29 0.34 9.08
C VAL A 6 -13.73 0.83 9.09
N ARG A 7 -13.96 2.06 9.55
CA ARG A 7 -15.31 2.66 9.53
C ARG A 7 -15.79 2.81 8.11
N THR A 8 -17.00 2.33 7.80
CA THR A 8 -17.60 2.45 6.47
C THR A 8 -17.67 3.90 6.00
N GLU A 9 -17.94 4.84 6.90
CA GLU A 9 -17.98 6.28 6.59
C GLU A 9 -16.62 6.81 6.09
N ALA A 10 -15.52 6.45 6.76
CA ALA A 10 -14.18 6.84 6.34
C ALA A 10 -13.80 6.19 5.00
N ALA A 11 -14.17 4.91 4.81
CA ALA A 11 -13.93 4.16 3.59
C ALA A 11 -14.70 4.73 2.38
N ALA A 12 -15.97 5.09 2.57
CA ALA A 12 -16.85 5.57 1.49
C ALA A 12 -16.36 6.87 0.85
N SER A 13 -15.61 7.70 1.57
CA SER A 13 -14.99 8.92 1.03
C SER A 13 -13.84 8.66 0.05
N ARG A 14 -13.29 7.43 0.05
CA ARG A 14 -12.10 7.04 -0.72
C ARG A 14 -12.42 6.04 -1.82
N VAL A 15 -13.42 5.19 -1.62
CA VAL A 15 -13.83 4.21 -2.64
C VAL A 15 -14.64 4.91 -3.75
N PRO A 16 -14.30 4.71 -5.04
CA PRO A 16 -15.06 5.26 -6.16
C PRO A 16 -16.52 4.83 -6.12
N ALA A 17 -17.43 5.74 -6.49
CA ALA A 17 -18.88 5.48 -6.52
C ALA A 17 -19.30 4.38 -7.52
N SER A 18 -18.41 4.00 -8.46
CA SER A 18 -18.61 2.88 -9.38
C SER A 18 -18.46 1.51 -8.70
N LEU A 19 -17.86 1.46 -7.52
CA LEU A 19 -17.68 0.25 -6.71
C LEU A 19 -18.67 0.26 -5.54
N THR A 20 -19.17 -0.92 -5.18
CA THR A 20 -20.01 -1.08 -3.99
C THR A 20 -19.12 -1.47 -2.82
N LEU A 21 -19.00 -0.58 -1.83
CA LEU A 21 -18.27 -0.87 -0.59
C LEU A 21 -19.04 -1.93 0.23
N LEU A 22 -18.37 -3.02 0.58
CA LEU A 22 -18.93 -4.02 1.48
C LEU A 22 -18.86 -3.51 2.91
N SER A 23 -20.01 -3.54 3.59
CA SER A 23 -20.16 -3.02 4.95
C SER A 23 -21.01 -3.96 5.79
N LEU A 24 -20.55 -4.21 7.02
CA LEU A 24 -21.26 -4.96 8.04
C LEU A 24 -21.21 -4.19 9.36
N PHE A 25 -22.38 -3.83 9.91
CA PHE A 25 -22.51 -3.04 11.15
C PHE A 25 -21.72 -1.71 11.16
N GLY A 26 -21.60 -1.03 10.01
CA GLY A 26 -20.87 0.24 9.89
C GLY A 26 -19.35 0.08 9.80
N TRP A 27 -18.88 -1.14 9.57
CA TRP A 27 -17.48 -1.47 9.34
C TRP A 27 -17.28 -2.14 7.98
N SER A 28 -16.14 -1.88 7.35
CA SER A 28 -15.63 -2.64 6.21
C SER A 28 -14.31 -3.32 6.59
N LEU A 29 -13.86 -4.24 5.74
CA LEU A 29 -12.54 -4.86 5.87
C LEU A 29 -11.51 -4.01 5.13
N GLY A 30 -10.59 -3.42 5.89
CA GLY A 30 -9.44 -2.69 5.37
C GLY A 30 -8.13 -3.35 5.78
N GLY A 31 -7.05 -2.59 5.73
CA GLY A 31 -5.74 -3.09 6.11
C GLY A 31 -4.59 -2.25 5.63
N VAL A 32 -3.39 -2.77 5.88
CA VAL A 32 -2.14 -2.28 5.28
C VAL A 32 -1.54 -3.42 4.47
N PHE A 33 -1.10 -3.08 3.27
CA PHE A 33 -0.29 -3.94 2.42
C PHE A 33 1.05 -3.25 2.20
N VAL A 34 2.13 -3.99 2.40
CA VAL A 34 3.49 -3.51 2.18
C VAL A 34 4.17 -4.53 1.29
N ALA A 35 4.81 -4.05 0.24
CA ALA A 35 5.60 -4.88 -0.65
C ALA A 35 6.89 -4.16 -1.04
N ALA A 36 7.96 -4.94 -1.15
CA ALA A 36 9.16 -4.55 -1.85
C ALA A 36 9.31 -5.51 -3.03
N TRP A 37 9.16 -4.97 -4.22
CA TRP A 37 9.22 -5.71 -5.47
C TRP A 37 10.66 -5.72 -5.96
N ASP A 38 11.26 -6.90 -6.00
CA ASP A 38 12.54 -7.11 -6.69
C ASP A 38 12.32 -7.14 -8.22
N GLU A 39 11.20 -7.71 -8.67
CA GLU A 39 10.82 -7.78 -10.07
C GLU A 39 9.41 -7.21 -10.27
N SER A 40 9.27 -6.25 -11.20
CA SER A 40 7.98 -5.76 -11.66
C SER A 40 8.07 -5.26 -13.11
N PRO A 41 6.95 -5.10 -13.83
CA PRO A 41 6.94 -4.48 -15.16
C PRO A 41 7.53 -3.07 -15.20
N LEU A 42 7.61 -2.40 -14.04
CA LEU A 42 8.14 -1.06 -13.86
C LEU A 42 9.56 -1.09 -13.27
N GLY A 43 10.18 -2.27 -13.14
CA GLY A 43 11.42 -2.55 -12.42
C GLY A 43 11.24 -2.59 -10.89
N PRO A 44 12.33 -2.72 -10.10
CA PRO A 44 12.25 -2.82 -8.64
C PRO A 44 11.70 -1.55 -7.99
N TYR A 45 10.82 -1.67 -6.99
CA TYR A 45 10.30 -0.56 -6.18
C TYR A 45 9.59 -1.07 -4.92
N ALA A 46 9.37 -0.19 -3.95
CA ALA A 46 8.55 -0.48 -2.79
C ALA A 46 7.21 0.23 -2.85
N GLU A 47 6.20 -0.38 -2.24
CA GLU A 47 4.89 0.23 -2.06
C GLU A 47 4.28 -0.06 -0.70
N VAL A 48 3.50 0.91 -0.23
CA VAL A 48 2.62 0.75 0.93
C VAL A 48 1.21 1.19 0.56
N ALA A 49 0.28 0.24 0.58
CA ALA A 49 -1.12 0.47 0.32
C ALA A 49 -1.92 0.46 1.62
N LEU A 50 -2.59 1.57 1.92
CA LEU A 50 -3.67 1.57 2.90
C LEU A 50 -4.95 1.11 2.21
N MET A 51 -5.37 -0.12 2.50
CA MET A 51 -6.61 -0.68 2.01
C MET A 51 -7.77 -0.07 2.80
N CYS A 52 -8.46 0.89 2.21
CA CYS A 52 -9.49 1.65 2.92
C CYS A 52 -10.84 0.93 3.01
N GLY A 53 -11.01 -0.20 2.32
CA GLY A 53 -12.22 -1.02 2.40
C GLY A 53 -12.25 -2.11 1.33
N LEU A 54 -13.08 -3.12 1.57
CA LEU A 54 -13.34 -4.18 0.62
C LEU A 54 -14.53 -3.79 -0.24
N ALA A 55 -14.36 -3.78 -1.55
CA ALA A 55 -15.38 -3.37 -2.50
C ALA A 55 -15.68 -4.46 -3.53
N ILE A 56 -16.87 -4.41 -4.11
CA ILE A 56 -17.29 -5.24 -5.23
C ILE A 56 -17.56 -4.38 -6.46
N SER A 57 -17.05 -4.81 -7.60
CA SER A 57 -17.32 -4.21 -8.91
C SER A 57 -18.69 -4.62 -9.44
N ARG A 58 -19.17 -3.91 -10.48
CA ARG A 58 -20.43 -4.23 -11.16
C ARG A 58 -20.48 -5.66 -11.70
N ASP A 59 -19.33 -6.20 -12.12
CA ASP A 59 -19.22 -7.54 -12.69
C ASP A 59 -19.02 -8.63 -11.62
N GLY A 60 -19.13 -8.27 -10.35
CA GLY A 60 -19.08 -9.21 -9.22
C GLY A 60 -17.67 -9.53 -8.71
N MET A 61 -16.63 -8.88 -9.23
CA MET A 61 -15.26 -9.04 -8.73
C MET A 61 -15.08 -8.30 -7.39
N PHE A 62 -14.50 -8.98 -6.40
CA PHE A 62 -14.17 -8.41 -5.09
C PHE A 62 -12.71 -7.98 -5.02
N GLY A 63 -12.42 -6.86 -4.36
CA GLY A 63 -11.06 -6.37 -4.16
C GLY A 63 -10.98 -5.31 -3.08
N ALA A 64 -9.80 -5.20 -2.46
CA ALA A 64 -9.52 -4.10 -1.56
C ALA A 64 -9.18 -2.85 -2.36
N TRP A 65 -9.76 -1.69 -2.00
CA TRP A 65 -9.41 -0.42 -2.63
C TRP A 65 -8.21 0.23 -1.91
N PRO A 66 -7.07 0.46 -2.58
CA PRO A 66 -5.87 1.01 -1.95
C PRO A 66 -5.86 2.55 -2.02
N GLN A 67 -6.04 3.24 -0.88
CA GLN A 67 -5.90 4.69 -0.80
C GLN A 67 -5.61 5.23 0.63
N PRO A 68 -4.47 5.94 0.86
CA PRO A 68 -3.41 6.23 -0.10
C PRO A 68 -2.58 4.99 -0.46
N LEU A 69 -1.94 5.07 -1.62
CA LEU A 69 -0.93 4.14 -2.10
C LEU A 69 0.39 4.90 -2.22
N LEU A 70 1.37 4.57 -1.39
CA LEU A 70 2.71 5.15 -1.40
C LEU A 70 3.61 4.28 -2.27
N VAL A 71 4.44 4.88 -3.12
CA VAL A 71 5.38 4.15 -3.99
C VAL A 71 6.71 4.87 -4.07
N THR A 72 7.82 4.14 -4.19
CA THR A 72 9.16 4.75 -4.33
C THR A 72 9.52 5.11 -5.77
N ARG A 73 8.74 4.66 -6.75
CA ARG A 73 9.05 4.83 -8.18
C ARG A 73 8.03 5.72 -8.90
N ARG A 74 8.52 6.67 -9.70
CA ARG A 74 7.69 7.62 -10.45
C ARG A 74 6.85 6.92 -11.54
N GLU A 75 7.41 5.91 -12.18
CA GLU A 75 6.71 5.10 -13.18
C GLU A 75 5.49 4.39 -12.56
N ALA A 76 5.56 3.99 -11.29
CA ALA A 76 4.42 3.41 -10.57
C ALA A 76 3.32 4.45 -10.31
N VAL A 77 3.68 5.72 -10.07
CA VAL A 77 2.69 6.82 -10.00
C VAL A 77 1.97 7.01 -11.33
N VAL A 78 2.73 7.05 -12.44
CA VAL A 78 2.17 7.23 -13.78
C VAL A 78 1.27 6.06 -14.16
N ALA A 79 1.75 4.82 -14.00
CA ALA A 79 0.97 3.61 -14.27
C ALA A 79 -0.30 3.56 -13.41
N GLY A 80 -0.21 3.94 -12.13
CA GLY A 80 -1.36 4.00 -11.24
C GLY A 80 -2.47 4.92 -11.76
N ARG A 81 -2.11 6.11 -12.23
CA ARG A 81 -3.06 7.09 -12.76
C ARG A 81 -3.62 6.70 -14.12
N GLU A 82 -2.76 6.26 -15.02
CA GLU A 82 -3.12 6.07 -16.43
C GLU A 82 -3.75 4.70 -16.71
N ILE A 83 -3.35 3.66 -15.96
CA ILE A 83 -3.76 2.28 -16.22
C ILE A 83 -4.80 1.83 -15.18
N PHE A 84 -4.54 2.09 -13.90
CA PHE A 84 -5.31 1.51 -12.80
C PHE A 84 -6.32 2.48 -12.17
N GLY A 85 -6.29 3.75 -12.55
CA GLY A 85 -7.23 4.76 -12.08
C GLY A 85 -7.11 5.11 -10.59
N HIS A 86 -5.94 4.86 -9.98
CA HIS A 86 -5.62 5.31 -8.63
C HIS A 86 -4.58 6.44 -8.67
N ASP A 87 -4.42 7.16 -7.56
CA ASP A 87 -3.50 8.30 -7.46
C ASP A 87 -2.38 7.99 -6.44
N PRO A 88 -1.35 7.21 -6.82
CA PRO A 88 -0.23 6.94 -5.92
C PRO A 88 0.51 8.22 -5.57
N ILE A 89 1.06 8.24 -4.37
CA ILE A 89 1.92 9.29 -3.88
C ILE A 89 3.36 8.79 -3.96
N LEU A 90 4.22 9.55 -4.63
CA LEU A 90 5.66 9.29 -4.59
C LEU A 90 6.14 9.52 -3.16
N ALA A 91 6.77 8.52 -2.58
CA ALA A 91 7.14 8.46 -1.18
C ALA A 91 8.57 7.94 -1.02
N ASP A 92 9.21 8.34 0.08
CA ASP A 92 10.42 7.69 0.55
C ASP A 92 10.03 6.56 1.50
N ILE A 93 10.47 5.32 1.24
CA ILE A 93 10.04 4.14 2.00
C ILE A 93 11.27 3.37 2.46
N ASP A 94 11.59 3.51 3.74
CA ASP A 94 12.70 2.83 4.38
C ASP A 94 12.23 1.52 5.02
N PHE A 95 12.87 0.41 4.65
CA PHE A 95 12.75 -0.85 5.39
C PHE A 95 13.87 -0.93 6.41
N ILE A 96 13.50 -1.06 7.68
CA ILE A 96 14.43 -1.06 8.80
C ILE A 96 14.26 -2.33 9.64
N ASN A 97 15.30 -2.65 10.39
CA ASN A 97 15.30 -3.74 11.37
C ASN A 97 15.99 -3.24 12.65
N ASP A 98 15.35 -2.31 13.35
CA ASP A 98 15.87 -1.63 14.55
C ASP A 98 15.08 -1.95 15.84
N GLY A 99 13.93 -2.59 15.71
CA GLY A 99 13.03 -3.00 16.78
C GLY A 99 13.04 -4.51 17.09
N PRO A 100 12.09 -4.98 17.92
CA PRO A 100 11.94 -6.39 18.26
C PRO A 100 11.73 -7.27 17.03
N ALA A 101 12.30 -8.48 17.06
CA ALA A 101 12.27 -9.42 15.92
C ALA A 101 10.88 -9.98 15.59
N ASP A 102 9.89 -9.75 16.45
CA ASP A 102 8.50 -10.18 16.33
C ASP A 102 7.52 -9.03 16.06
N GLU A 103 8.03 -7.80 15.86
CA GLU A 103 7.22 -6.61 15.62
C GLU A 103 7.28 -6.15 14.16
N LEU A 104 6.09 -5.87 13.60
CA LEU A 104 5.92 -5.21 12.31
C LEU A 104 5.30 -3.83 12.57
N THR A 105 6.07 -2.79 12.34
CA THR A 105 5.61 -1.40 12.54
C THR A 105 5.69 -0.62 11.25
N PHE A 106 4.58 0.01 10.91
CA PHE A 106 4.50 0.97 9.82
C PHE A 106 4.25 2.36 10.39
N THR A 107 5.10 3.31 10.00
CA THR A 107 4.88 4.73 10.28
C THR A 107 4.97 5.52 8.99
N CYS A 108 4.15 6.56 8.87
CA CYS A 108 4.21 7.49 7.76
C CYS A 108 3.99 8.90 8.31
N ASP A 109 4.83 9.83 7.90
CA ASP A 109 4.67 11.25 8.23
C ASP A 109 3.86 12.01 7.16
N ALA A 110 3.65 13.30 7.42
CA ALA A 110 2.90 14.18 6.52
C ALA A 110 3.65 14.49 5.21
N ASP A 111 4.96 14.24 5.16
CA ASP A 111 5.82 14.47 4.00
C ASP A 111 5.97 13.20 3.13
N ALA A 112 5.10 12.22 3.33
CA ALA A 112 5.10 10.93 2.65
C ALA A 112 6.42 10.16 2.82
N ARG A 113 7.06 10.27 3.99
CA ARG A 113 8.14 9.36 4.39
C ARG A 113 7.55 8.24 5.21
N ALA A 114 7.73 7.02 4.74
CA ALA A 114 7.30 5.81 5.40
C ALA A 114 8.50 5.04 5.95
N ARG A 115 8.35 4.48 7.15
CA ARG A 115 9.25 3.47 7.69
C ARG A 115 8.50 2.19 7.95
N VAL A 116 9.08 1.09 7.49
CA VAL A 116 8.57 -0.26 7.67
C VAL A 116 9.61 -1.04 8.46
N GLN A 117 9.36 -1.20 9.75
CA GLN A 117 10.13 -2.09 10.61
C GLN A 117 9.73 -3.53 10.31
N VAL A 118 10.69 -4.35 9.90
CA VAL A 118 10.50 -5.78 9.59
C VAL A 118 11.62 -6.60 10.23
N PRO A 119 11.36 -7.89 10.55
CA PRO A 119 12.43 -8.82 10.89
C PRO A 119 13.46 -8.92 9.78
N GLU A 120 14.73 -9.21 10.11
CA GLU A 120 15.85 -9.31 9.16
C GLU A 120 15.53 -10.18 7.94
N ALA A 121 14.87 -11.31 8.15
CA ALA A 121 14.50 -12.26 7.10
C ALA A 121 13.48 -11.71 6.07
N LEU A 122 12.85 -10.58 6.36
CA LEU A 122 11.87 -9.90 5.51
C LEU A 122 12.40 -8.55 4.98
N LEU A 123 13.66 -8.21 5.25
CA LEU A 123 14.28 -7.05 4.61
C LEU A 123 14.36 -7.26 3.10
N PRO A 124 14.06 -6.22 2.30
CA PRO A 124 14.22 -6.32 0.86
C PRO A 124 15.68 -6.51 0.48
N SER A 125 15.89 -7.17 -0.66
CA SER A 125 17.20 -7.23 -1.30
C SER A 125 17.70 -5.80 -1.57
N PRO A 126 19.00 -5.52 -1.41
CA PRO A 126 19.54 -4.21 -1.74
C PRO A 126 19.28 -3.88 -3.20
N SER A 127 18.78 -2.68 -3.47
CA SER A 127 18.53 -2.22 -4.84
C SER A 127 19.84 -2.24 -5.65
N PRO A 128 19.84 -2.76 -6.90
CA PRO A 128 21.03 -2.79 -7.74
C PRO A 128 21.64 -1.39 -7.98
N ASP A 129 20.86 -0.31 -7.84
CA ASP A 129 21.34 1.08 -7.99
C ASP A 129 22.30 1.54 -6.87
N THR A 130 22.47 0.78 -5.79
CA THR A 130 23.41 1.11 -4.70
C THR A 130 24.79 0.46 -4.84
N ALA A 131 25.01 -0.38 -5.85
CA ALA A 131 26.29 -1.08 -6.05
C ALA A 131 27.35 -0.26 -6.82
N ASP A 132 26.97 0.86 -7.45
CA ASP A 132 27.83 1.66 -8.33
C ASP A 132 27.94 3.16 -7.93
N MET A 133 27.90 3.47 -6.63
CA MET A 133 28.25 4.79 -6.07
C MET A 133 29.32 4.68 -4.98
#